data_AF-A0A351F9B7-F1
#
_entry.id   AF-A0A351F9B7-F1
#
_cell.length_a   1.000
_cell.length_b   1.000
_cell.length_c   1.000
_cell.angle_alpha   90.00
_cell.angle_beta   90.00
_cell.angle_gamma   90.00
#
_symmetry.space_group_name_H-M   'P 1'
#
loop_
_entity.id
_entity.type
_entity.pdbx_description
1 polymer ?
#
loop_
_entity_poly.entity_id
_entity_poly.type
_entity_poly.pdbx_seq_one_letter_code
_entity_poly.pdbx_strand_id
1 'polypeptide(L)'
;DYTEVDNAIKAAKDKIATGYYTDESVAVLNEAINAVVRNLKATEQPTVDGYAADIIAKTEALVMKDADYSAVEAAKAAAKTEIDKGIYTDESVAALQEAIDAVVEGKKINEQETVDGYASEIIAKTNALEEKPSDFSKIDALYTEIENYDPDLYTNYDDIFYGYIFEFYLTEVGEAKSTYTKISQQGEVDKLYDKLVEYRDMLILKDQKVAKFDLINGAKVKSSGGVKYIIGLKTSLTDDAFKKTYTSSENVTIKITKATTGRVIGTGSTVVVTSTIDGSVVGEYVILIYGDINGDGKITTADTAYLSSYLKKNRTMTAAQKLAANINGDRTISTVDKKLLKNVILKQATINQSTGKVVR
;
A
#
# COMPACT_ATOMS: atom_id res chain seq x y z
N ASP A 1 -82.20 15.74 -50.43
CA ASP A 1 -81.27 16.75 -49.88
C ASP A 1 -79.97 16.03 -49.53
N TYR A 2 -78.80 16.57 -49.88
CA TYR A 2 -77.48 15.97 -49.62
C TYR A 2 -76.65 16.77 -48.62
N THR A 3 -77.23 17.80 -48.00
CA THR A 3 -76.50 18.74 -47.14
C THR A 3 -75.74 18.03 -46.01
N GLU A 4 -76.32 17.00 -45.39
CA GLU A 4 -75.66 16.23 -44.34
C GLU A 4 -74.48 15.40 -44.86
N VAL A 5 -74.63 14.78 -46.05
CA VAL A 5 -73.54 14.08 -46.73
C VAL A 5 -72.39 15.03 -47.05
N ASP A 6 -72.70 16.22 -47.58
CA ASP A 6 -71.69 17.24 -47.89
C ASP A 6 -70.93 17.72 -46.65
N ASN A 7 -71.64 17.91 -45.54
CA ASN A 7 -71.03 18.25 -44.26
C ASN A 7 -70.15 17.12 -43.71
N ALA A 8 -70.60 15.86 -43.79
CA ALA A 8 -69.84 14.69 -43.36
C ALA A 8 -68.56 14.51 -44.18
N ILE A 9 -68.63 14.65 -45.52
CA ILE A 9 -67.47 14.59 -46.42
C ILE A 9 -66.49 15.72 -46.09
N LYS A 10 -66.98 16.93 -45.81
CA LYS A 10 -66.11 18.05 -45.45
C LYS A 10 -65.35 17.76 -44.15
N ALA A 11 -66.05 17.34 -43.10
CA ALA A 11 -65.43 16.99 -41.81
C ALA A 11 -64.39 15.86 -41.94
N ALA A 12 -64.70 14.83 -42.74
CA ALA A 12 -63.78 13.75 -43.06
C ALA A 12 -62.50 14.27 -43.73
N LYS A 13 -62.64 15.11 -44.76
CA LYS A 13 -61.51 15.70 -45.48
C LYS A 13 -60.65 16.60 -44.60
N ASP A 14 -61.27 17.40 -43.74
CA ASP A 14 -60.56 18.27 -42.79
C ASP A 14 -59.71 17.45 -41.80
N LYS A 15 -60.23 16.31 -41.30
CA LYS A 15 -59.45 15.38 -40.48
C LYS A 15 -58.31 14.73 -41.25
N ILE A 16 -58.56 14.23 -42.46
CA ILE A 16 -57.53 13.61 -43.31
C ILE A 16 -56.39 14.59 -43.60
N ALA A 17 -56.73 15.87 -43.85
CA ALA A 17 -55.76 16.92 -44.17
C ALA A 17 -54.74 17.20 -43.05
N THR A 18 -55.02 16.80 -41.80
CA THR A 18 -54.04 16.87 -40.71
C THR A 18 -52.82 15.97 -40.92
N GLY A 19 -52.97 14.90 -41.73
CA GLY A 19 -51.95 13.87 -41.90
C GLY A 19 -51.80 12.92 -40.71
N TYR A 20 -52.62 13.06 -39.66
CA TYR A 20 -52.44 12.35 -38.39
C TYR A 20 -52.96 10.91 -38.37
N TYR A 21 -53.76 10.51 -39.36
CA TYR A 21 -54.42 9.21 -39.36
C TYR A 21 -53.69 8.20 -40.25
N THR A 22 -53.80 6.92 -39.93
CA THR A 22 -53.17 5.82 -40.67
C THR A 22 -53.76 5.70 -42.06
N ASP A 23 -52.91 5.36 -43.03
CA ASP A 23 -53.31 5.25 -44.43
C ASP A 23 -54.43 4.19 -44.62
N GLU A 24 -54.43 3.13 -43.81
CA GLU A 24 -55.46 2.09 -43.80
C GLU A 24 -56.84 2.64 -43.37
N SER A 25 -56.93 3.35 -42.25
CA SER A 25 -58.21 3.90 -41.78
C SER A 25 -58.73 5.01 -42.69
N VAL A 26 -57.83 5.79 -43.29
CA VAL A 26 -58.15 6.80 -44.30
C VAL A 26 -58.67 6.16 -45.59
N ALA A 27 -58.10 5.03 -46.03
CA ALA A 27 -58.58 4.31 -47.20
C ALA A 27 -60.03 3.81 -47.02
N VAL A 28 -60.35 3.21 -45.87
CA VAL A 28 -61.71 2.76 -45.54
C VAL A 28 -62.73 3.90 -45.57
N LEU A 29 -62.36 5.08 -45.04
CA LEU A 29 -63.21 6.27 -45.08
C LEU A 29 -63.38 6.80 -46.52
N ASN A 30 -62.31 6.82 -47.31
CA ASN A 30 -62.37 7.25 -48.71
C ASN A 30 -63.25 6.34 -49.57
N GLU A 31 -63.27 5.02 -49.32
CA GLU A 31 -64.19 4.10 -50.00
C GLU A 31 -65.65 4.47 -49.75
N ALA A 32 -66.03 4.83 -48.52
CA ALA A 32 -67.39 5.27 -48.19
C ALA A 32 -67.76 6.61 -48.84
N ILE A 33 -66.82 7.56 -48.87
CA ILE A 33 -67.00 8.84 -49.57
C ILE A 33 -67.22 8.60 -51.08
N ASN A 34 -66.45 7.68 -51.68
CA ASN A 34 -66.54 7.35 -53.10
C ASN A 34 -67.81 6.56 -53.46
N ALA A 35 -68.45 5.89 -52.49
CA ALA A 35 -69.69 5.15 -52.68
C ALA A 35 -70.94 6.06 -52.80
N VAL A 36 -70.82 7.36 -52.54
CA VAL A 36 -71.94 8.31 -52.57
C VAL A 36 -72.47 8.51 -54.00
N VAL A 37 -73.72 8.10 -54.22
CA VAL A 37 -74.46 8.32 -55.46
C VAL A 37 -75.32 9.59 -55.33
N ARG A 38 -75.22 10.53 -56.29
CA ARG A 38 -75.82 11.89 -56.18
C ARG A 38 -77.14 12.10 -56.94
N ASN A 39 -77.54 11.15 -57.78
CA ASN A 39 -78.70 11.26 -58.67
C ASN A 39 -79.93 10.48 -58.16
N LEU A 40 -80.02 10.29 -56.84
CA LEU A 40 -81.16 9.60 -56.21
C LEU A 40 -82.41 10.48 -56.14
N LYS A 41 -83.58 9.82 -56.20
CA LYS A 41 -84.90 10.49 -56.11
C LYS A 41 -85.23 10.84 -54.66
N ALA A 42 -86.16 11.76 -54.45
CA ALA A 42 -86.63 12.14 -53.11
C ALA A 42 -87.19 10.95 -52.30
N THR A 43 -87.72 9.91 -52.95
CA THR A 43 -88.19 8.68 -52.29
C THR A 43 -87.06 7.81 -51.73
N GLU A 44 -85.81 8.09 -52.12
CA GLU A 44 -84.59 7.36 -51.74
C GLU A 44 -83.77 8.14 -50.70
N GLN A 45 -84.36 9.17 -50.07
CA GLN A 45 -83.73 9.94 -48.99
C GLN A 45 -83.13 9.04 -47.88
N PRO A 46 -83.75 7.91 -47.45
CA PRO A 46 -83.14 7.01 -46.46
C PRO A 46 -81.76 6.47 -46.89
N THR A 47 -81.52 6.28 -48.19
CA THR A 47 -80.21 5.87 -48.71
C THR A 47 -79.19 7.02 -48.61
N VAL A 48 -79.63 8.26 -48.90
CA VAL A 48 -78.79 9.46 -48.76
C VAL A 48 -78.38 9.66 -47.30
N ASP A 49 -79.32 9.50 -46.38
CA ASP A 49 -79.08 9.61 -44.94
C ASP A 49 -78.13 8.48 -44.46
N GLY A 50 -78.27 7.28 -45.02
CA GLY A 50 -77.34 6.16 -44.79
C GLY A 50 -75.91 6.44 -45.22
N TYR A 51 -75.69 7.14 -46.34
CA TYR A 51 -74.34 7.58 -46.73
C TYR A 51 -73.73 8.54 -45.72
N ALA A 52 -74.50 9.51 -45.23
CA ALA A 52 -74.01 10.45 -44.22
C ALA A 52 -73.62 9.72 -42.93
N ALA A 53 -74.48 8.82 -42.43
CA ALA A 53 -74.22 8.03 -41.22
C ALA A 53 -72.97 7.15 -41.34
N ASP A 54 -72.78 6.49 -42.49
CA ASP A 54 -71.61 5.64 -42.73
C ASP A 54 -70.29 6.44 -42.78
N ILE A 55 -70.30 7.61 -43.44
CA ILE A 55 -69.13 8.51 -43.49
C ILE A 55 -68.81 9.04 -42.09
N ILE A 56 -69.82 9.43 -41.30
CA ILE A 56 -69.64 9.89 -39.92
C ILE A 56 -69.02 8.79 -39.07
N ALA A 57 -69.59 7.58 -39.09
CA ALA A 57 -69.09 6.44 -38.33
C ALA A 57 -67.63 6.09 -38.69
N LYS A 58 -67.30 6.08 -39.99
CA LYS A 58 -65.91 5.83 -40.44
C LYS A 58 -64.95 6.98 -40.11
N THR A 59 -65.44 8.22 -40.06
CA THR A 59 -64.65 9.39 -39.63
C THR A 59 -64.34 9.36 -38.13
N GLU A 60 -65.24 8.79 -37.33
CA GLU A 60 -65.04 8.53 -35.90
C GLU A 60 -64.10 7.34 -35.67
N ALA A 61 -64.13 6.34 -36.55
CA ALA A 61 -63.28 5.15 -36.51
C ALA A 61 -61.85 5.35 -37.07
N LEU A 62 -61.48 6.57 -37.48
CA LEU A 62 -60.12 6.86 -37.94
C LEU A 62 -59.08 6.56 -36.85
N VAL A 63 -58.01 5.88 -37.24
CA VAL A 63 -56.94 5.46 -36.32
C VAL A 63 -55.77 6.43 -36.44
N MET A 64 -55.35 7.02 -35.33
CA MET A 64 -54.26 7.99 -35.30
C MET A 64 -52.89 7.29 -35.34
N LYS A 65 -51.95 7.84 -36.12
CA LYS A 65 -50.54 7.42 -36.18
C LYS A 65 -49.86 7.64 -34.82
N ASP A 66 -48.90 6.79 -34.52
CA ASP A 66 -47.98 6.99 -33.39
C ASP A 66 -47.01 8.14 -33.69
N ALA A 67 -46.49 8.79 -32.64
CA ALA A 67 -45.39 9.73 -32.78
C ALA A 67 -44.08 9.01 -33.13
N ASP A 68 -43.16 9.71 -33.80
CA ASP A 68 -41.84 9.22 -34.15
C ASP A 68 -40.85 9.47 -33.00
N TYR A 69 -40.37 8.38 -32.38
CA TYR A 69 -39.37 8.40 -31.30
C TYR A 69 -37.93 8.18 -31.77
N SER A 70 -37.67 8.11 -33.08
CA SER A 70 -36.33 7.83 -33.61
C SER A 70 -35.25 8.81 -33.09
N ALA A 71 -35.60 10.09 -32.93
CA ALA A 71 -34.72 11.10 -32.36
C ALA A 71 -34.42 10.86 -30.86
N VAL A 72 -35.42 10.40 -30.10
CA VAL A 72 -35.26 10.06 -28.68
C VAL A 72 -34.31 8.88 -28.52
N GLU A 73 -34.50 7.83 -29.33
CA GLU A 73 -33.64 6.64 -29.28
C GLU A 73 -32.19 6.96 -29.72
N ALA A 74 -32.01 7.80 -30.74
CA ALA A 74 -30.69 8.29 -31.12
C ALA A 74 -30.02 9.10 -30.00
N ALA A 75 -30.77 9.97 -29.31
CA ALA A 75 -30.28 10.75 -28.18
C ALA A 75 -29.87 9.84 -27.00
N LYS A 76 -30.68 8.84 -26.65
CA LYS A 76 -30.35 7.83 -25.62
C LYS A 76 -29.08 7.05 -25.97
N ALA A 77 -28.91 6.67 -27.24
CA ALA A 77 -27.72 5.93 -27.69
C ALA A 77 -26.44 6.80 -27.61
N ALA A 78 -26.53 8.08 -27.99
CA ALA A 78 -25.43 9.03 -27.87
C ALA A 78 -25.06 9.28 -26.39
N ALA A 79 -26.06 9.52 -25.54
CA ALA A 79 -25.90 9.67 -24.09
C ALA A 79 -25.17 8.47 -23.48
N LYS A 80 -25.59 7.24 -23.84
CA LYS A 80 -24.96 6.02 -23.37
C LYS A 80 -23.48 5.93 -23.76
N THR A 81 -23.14 6.31 -24.99
CA THR A 81 -21.74 6.29 -25.47
C THR A 81 -20.84 7.20 -24.65
N GLU A 82 -21.34 8.37 -24.25
CA GLU A 82 -20.61 9.31 -23.39
C GLU A 82 -20.46 8.77 -21.96
N ILE A 83 -21.55 8.27 -21.36
CA ILE A 83 -21.52 7.68 -20.01
C ILE A 83 -20.55 6.51 -19.92
N ASP A 84 -20.51 5.65 -20.94
CA ASP A 84 -19.64 4.46 -20.98
C ASP A 84 -18.14 4.81 -20.94
N LYS A 85 -17.74 6.07 -21.19
CA LYS A 85 -16.36 6.55 -20.97
C LYS A 85 -15.97 6.54 -19.48
N GLY A 86 -16.94 6.60 -18.56
CA GLY A 86 -16.72 6.53 -17.11
C GLY A 86 -16.05 7.76 -16.48
N ILE A 87 -15.90 8.85 -17.24
CA ILE A 87 -15.16 10.05 -16.85
C ILE A 87 -16.02 11.15 -16.24
N TYR A 88 -17.35 11.03 -16.27
CA TYR A 88 -18.28 12.07 -15.81
C TYR A 88 -18.68 11.92 -14.34
N THR A 89 -19.04 13.02 -13.68
CA THR A 89 -19.49 13.07 -12.29
C THR A 89 -20.83 12.36 -12.13
N ASP A 90 -21.04 11.75 -10.95
CA ASP A 90 -22.27 11.02 -10.66
C ASP A 90 -23.49 11.96 -10.70
N GLU A 91 -23.32 13.22 -10.29
CA GLU A 91 -24.37 14.25 -10.31
C GLU A 91 -24.83 14.60 -11.74
N SER A 92 -23.88 14.81 -12.66
CA SER A 92 -24.24 15.16 -14.05
C SER A 92 -24.83 13.98 -14.81
N VAL A 93 -24.36 12.76 -14.54
CA VAL A 93 -24.93 11.52 -15.08
C VAL A 93 -26.35 11.28 -14.54
N ALA A 94 -26.60 11.53 -13.25
CA ALA A 94 -27.93 11.43 -12.65
C ALA A 94 -28.92 12.39 -13.31
N ALA A 95 -28.53 13.65 -13.53
CA ALA A 95 -29.38 14.64 -14.20
C ALA A 95 -29.73 14.25 -15.65
N LEU A 96 -28.83 13.57 -16.36
CA LEU A 96 -29.10 12.99 -17.68
C LEU A 96 -30.04 11.78 -17.59
N GLN A 97 -29.85 10.92 -16.59
CA GLN A 97 -30.72 9.77 -16.37
C GLN A 97 -32.16 10.21 -16.06
N GLU A 98 -32.35 11.27 -15.27
CA GLU A 98 -33.68 11.85 -15.01
C GLU A 98 -34.38 12.29 -16.30
N ALA A 99 -33.66 12.89 -17.25
CA ALA A 99 -34.22 13.28 -18.55
C ALA A 99 -34.59 12.07 -19.41
N ILE A 100 -33.83 10.97 -19.33
CA ILE A 100 -34.14 9.71 -20.01
C ILE A 100 -35.38 9.06 -19.39
N ASP A 101 -35.48 9.05 -18.06
CA ASP A 101 -36.60 8.45 -17.32
C ASP A 101 -37.90 9.25 -17.47
N ALA A 102 -37.81 10.54 -17.81
CA ALA A 102 -38.95 11.41 -18.08
C ALA A 102 -39.65 11.11 -19.43
N VAL A 103 -39.07 10.27 -20.29
CA VAL A 103 -39.65 9.89 -21.58
C VAL A 103 -40.90 9.05 -21.36
N VAL A 104 -42.06 9.59 -21.74
CA VAL A 104 -43.33 8.86 -21.74
C VAL A 104 -43.57 8.26 -23.13
N GLU A 105 -43.75 6.95 -23.21
CA GLU A 105 -44.04 6.23 -24.45
C GLU A 105 -45.53 6.29 -24.86
N GLY A 106 -45.82 5.89 -26.12
CA GLY A 106 -47.18 5.72 -26.61
C GLY A 106 -47.89 7.03 -27.03
N LYS A 107 -47.15 8.13 -27.17
CA LYS A 107 -47.67 9.40 -27.70
C LYS A 107 -48.11 9.24 -29.16
N LYS A 108 -49.16 9.97 -29.53
CA LYS A 108 -49.67 10.02 -30.90
C LYS A 108 -49.07 11.20 -31.67
N ILE A 109 -49.17 11.18 -32.99
CA ILE A 109 -48.55 12.17 -33.89
C ILE A 109 -48.98 13.62 -33.64
N ASN A 110 -50.15 13.85 -33.04
CA ASN A 110 -50.60 15.18 -32.62
C ASN A 110 -49.86 15.71 -31.37
N GLU A 111 -49.05 14.88 -30.72
CA GLU A 111 -48.19 15.21 -29.58
C GLU A 111 -46.68 15.16 -29.98
N GLN A 112 -46.36 15.15 -31.28
CA GLN A 112 -44.98 15.03 -31.77
C GLN A 112 -44.03 16.07 -31.17
N GLU A 113 -44.47 17.31 -30.98
CA GLU A 113 -43.65 18.35 -30.34
C GLU A 113 -43.21 17.98 -28.92
N THR A 114 -44.01 17.20 -28.18
CA THR A 114 -43.63 16.69 -26.86
C THR A 114 -42.53 15.64 -26.97
N VAL A 115 -42.63 14.75 -27.97
CA VAL A 115 -41.62 13.71 -28.25
C VAL A 115 -40.29 14.33 -28.69
N ASP A 116 -40.34 15.33 -29.55
CA ASP A 116 -39.17 16.10 -29.99
C ASP A 116 -38.52 16.86 -28.82
N GLY A 117 -39.35 17.33 -27.86
CA GLY A 117 -38.90 17.92 -26.61
C GLY A 117 -38.09 16.96 -25.74
N TYR A 118 -38.50 15.70 -25.62
CA TYR A 118 -37.73 14.68 -24.91
C TYR A 118 -36.34 14.47 -25.51
N ALA A 119 -36.25 14.34 -26.84
CA ALA A 119 -34.97 14.19 -27.52
C ALA A 119 -34.04 15.39 -27.28
N SER A 120 -34.61 16.60 -27.35
CA SER A 120 -33.88 17.86 -27.13
C SER A 120 -33.32 17.96 -25.71
N GLU A 121 -34.11 17.58 -24.69
CA GLU A 121 -33.68 17.61 -23.29
C GLU A 121 -32.54 16.60 -23.03
N ILE A 122 -32.64 15.37 -23.56
CA ILE A 122 -31.58 14.37 -23.44
C ILE A 122 -30.27 14.86 -24.07
N ILE A 123 -30.35 15.48 -25.26
CA ILE A 123 -29.17 16.07 -25.93
C ILE A 123 -28.58 17.20 -25.08
N ALA A 124 -29.42 18.09 -24.54
CA ALA A 124 -28.97 19.19 -23.70
C ALA A 124 -28.25 18.67 -22.44
N LYS A 125 -28.81 17.67 -21.77
CA LYS A 125 -28.19 17.04 -20.59
C LYS A 125 -26.91 16.27 -20.92
N THR A 126 -26.84 15.63 -22.08
CA THR A 126 -25.62 14.96 -22.57
C THR A 126 -24.50 15.97 -22.78
N ASN A 127 -24.80 17.12 -23.39
CA ASN A 127 -23.82 18.20 -23.59
C ASN A 127 -23.41 18.90 -22.28
N ALA A 128 -24.23 18.77 -21.22
CA ALA A 128 -23.98 19.35 -19.90
C ALA A 128 -23.28 18.36 -18.94
N LEU A 129 -22.85 17.19 -19.41
CA LEU A 129 -22.07 16.26 -18.59
C LEU A 129 -20.76 16.91 -18.11
N GLU A 130 -20.47 16.75 -16.83
CA GLU A 130 -19.30 17.34 -16.18
C GLU A 130 -18.27 16.26 -15.88
N GLU A 131 -17.03 16.46 -16.29
CA GLU A 131 -15.95 15.51 -16.01
C GLU A 131 -15.60 15.48 -14.53
N LYS A 132 -15.21 14.29 -14.04
CA LYS A 132 -14.57 14.12 -12.73
C LYS A 132 -13.31 14.97 -12.63
N PRO A 133 -12.92 15.41 -11.43
CA PRO A 133 -11.65 16.09 -11.24
C PRO A 133 -10.46 15.15 -11.50
N SER A 134 -9.32 15.71 -11.92
CA SER A 134 -8.06 14.97 -11.94
C SER A 134 -7.66 14.55 -10.52
N ASP A 135 -7.00 13.39 -10.42
CA ASP A 135 -6.56 12.81 -9.15
C ASP A 135 -5.07 13.08 -8.90
N PHE A 136 -4.81 13.94 -7.92
CA PHE A 136 -3.46 14.27 -7.42
C PHE A 136 -3.06 13.45 -6.17
N SER A 137 -3.93 12.55 -5.69
CA SER A 137 -3.73 11.84 -4.42
C SER A 137 -2.42 11.04 -4.36
N LYS A 138 -1.96 10.48 -5.49
CA LYS A 138 -0.68 9.77 -5.58
C LYS A 138 0.53 10.70 -5.37
N ILE A 139 0.46 11.92 -5.90
CA ILE A 139 1.52 12.92 -5.73
C ILE A 139 1.55 13.37 -4.27
N ASP A 140 0.38 13.69 -3.71
CA ASP A 140 0.27 14.12 -2.31
C ASP A 140 0.75 13.02 -1.35
N ALA A 141 0.38 11.76 -1.60
CA ALA A 141 0.82 10.61 -0.81
C ALA A 141 2.34 10.39 -0.90
N LEU A 142 2.93 10.46 -2.10
CA LEU A 142 4.37 10.29 -2.29
C LEU A 142 5.16 11.44 -1.65
N TYR A 143 4.68 12.68 -1.77
CA TYR A 143 5.29 13.82 -1.12
C TYR A 143 5.30 13.63 0.41
N THR A 144 4.16 13.25 1.01
CA THR A 144 4.06 12.97 2.45
C THR A 144 4.92 11.78 2.87
N GLU A 145 5.03 10.73 2.05
CA GLU A 145 5.93 9.60 2.33
C GLU A 145 7.38 10.09 2.47
N ILE A 146 7.85 10.87 1.51
CA ILE A 146 9.22 11.40 1.49
C ILE A 146 9.46 12.35 2.66
N GLU A 147 8.52 13.26 2.95
CA GLU A 147 8.60 14.20 4.08
C GLU A 147 8.78 13.49 5.44
N ASN A 148 8.26 12.26 5.55
CA ASN A 148 8.35 11.43 6.76
C ASN A 148 9.61 10.55 6.82
N TYR A 149 10.50 10.61 5.82
CA TYR A 149 11.78 9.90 5.91
C TYR A 149 12.63 10.46 7.05
N ASP A 150 13.42 9.59 7.67
CA ASP A 150 14.43 9.99 8.64
C ASP A 150 15.63 10.62 7.90
N PRO A 151 15.86 11.94 7.99
CA PRO A 151 16.93 12.61 7.25
C PRO A 151 18.32 12.07 7.61
N ASP A 152 18.49 11.56 8.83
CA ASP A 152 19.77 11.02 9.30
C ASP A 152 20.18 9.74 8.56
N LEU A 153 19.26 9.08 7.85
CA LEU A 153 19.56 7.90 7.04
C LEU A 153 20.13 8.23 5.66
N TYR A 154 20.11 9.49 5.22
CA TYR A 154 20.48 9.85 3.84
C TYR A 154 21.66 10.83 3.82
N THR A 155 22.56 10.68 2.85
CA THR A 155 23.74 11.55 2.73
C THR A 155 23.42 12.95 2.20
N ASN A 156 22.28 13.11 1.53
CA ASN A 156 21.90 14.28 0.74
C ASN A 156 20.42 14.66 0.90
N TYR A 157 19.78 14.34 2.04
CA TYR A 157 18.34 14.57 2.22
C TYR A 157 17.95 16.03 2.00
N ASP A 158 18.55 16.96 2.76
CA ASP A 158 18.16 18.37 2.73
C ASP A 158 18.33 18.99 1.33
N ASP A 159 19.42 18.65 0.63
CA ASP A 159 19.72 19.15 -0.71
C ASP A 159 18.65 18.71 -1.73
N ILE A 160 18.25 17.44 -1.69
CA ILE A 160 17.26 16.90 -2.63
C ILE A 160 15.84 17.32 -2.22
N PHE A 161 15.51 17.24 -0.94
CA PHE A 161 14.18 17.54 -0.43
C PHE A 161 13.84 19.01 -0.65
N TYR A 162 14.66 19.94 -0.13
CA TYR A 162 14.35 21.37 -0.26
C TYR A 162 14.70 21.94 -1.63
N GLY A 163 15.75 21.43 -2.29
CA GLY A 163 16.21 21.94 -3.58
C GLY A 163 15.36 21.50 -4.78
N TYR A 164 14.67 20.35 -4.67
CA TYR A 164 13.94 19.77 -5.80
C TYR A 164 12.50 19.42 -5.41
N ILE A 165 12.32 18.57 -4.39
CA ILE A 165 11.01 17.97 -4.07
C ILE A 165 10.01 19.00 -3.54
N PHE A 166 10.41 19.77 -2.54
CA PHE A 166 9.59 20.80 -1.89
C PHE A 166 9.19 21.90 -2.87
N GLU A 167 10.17 22.43 -3.61
CA GLU A 167 9.92 23.50 -4.57
C GLU A 167 9.01 23.02 -5.71
N PHE A 168 9.26 21.82 -6.26
CA PHE A 168 8.41 21.22 -7.28
C PHE A 168 6.96 21.03 -6.80
N TYR A 169 6.77 20.53 -5.58
CA TYR A 169 5.45 20.31 -5.02
C TYR A 169 4.71 21.64 -4.74
N LEU A 170 5.42 22.66 -4.25
CA LEU A 170 4.82 23.95 -3.96
C LEU A 170 4.45 24.73 -5.24
N THR A 171 5.30 24.68 -6.25
CA THR A 171 5.17 25.48 -7.47
C THR A 171 4.48 24.71 -8.59
N GLU A 172 5.18 23.79 -9.25
CA GLU A 172 4.68 23.07 -10.43
C GLU A 172 3.41 22.27 -10.12
N VAL A 173 3.39 21.51 -9.00
CA VAL A 173 2.18 20.78 -8.60
C VAL A 173 1.08 21.73 -8.12
N GLY A 174 1.42 22.81 -7.43
CA GLY A 174 0.47 23.84 -7.00
C GLY A 174 -0.26 24.51 -8.17
N GLU A 175 0.48 24.91 -9.21
CA GLU A 175 -0.07 25.46 -10.44
C GLU A 175 -0.88 24.43 -11.23
N ALA A 176 -0.39 23.19 -11.28
CA ALA A 176 -1.07 22.08 -11.93
C ALA A 176 -2.45 21.79 -11.33
N LYS A 177 -2.61 21.87 -10.00
CA LYS A 177 -3.91 21.68 -9.34
C LYS A 177 -4.99 22.68 -9.81
N SER A 178 -4.58 23.87 -10.23
CA SER A 178 -5.49 24.89 -10.78
C SER A 178 -5.68 24.75 -12.30
N THR A 179 -4.74 24.10 -12.99
CA THR A 179 -4.71 23.99 -14.45
C THR A 179 -5.36 22.72 -14.97
N TYR A 180 -5.09 21.58 -14.31
CA TYR A 180 -5.56 20.24 -14.70
C TYR A 180 -6.75 19.83 -13.83
N THR A 181 -7.89 20.46 -14.06
CA THR A 181 -9.09 20.29 -13.24
C THR A 181 -10.00 19.15 -13.68
N LYS A 182 -9.70 18.47 -14.80
CA LYS A 182 -10.57 17.42 -15.37
C LYS A 182 -9.82 16.11 -15.63
N ILE A 183 -10.49 14.99 -15.40
CA ILE A 183 -9.90 13.65 -15.51
C ILE A 183 -9.36 13.30 -16.90
N SER A 184 -9.88 13.91 -17.99
CA SER A 184 -9.26 13.78 -19.32
C SER A 184 -7.81 14.31 -19.39
N GLN A 185 -7.41 15.14 -18.42
CA GLN A 185 -6.07 15.70 -18.28
C GLN A 185 -5.19 14.88 -17.32
N GLN A 186 -5.66 13.73 -16.81
CA GLN A 186 -4.92 12.91 -15.84
C GLN A 186 -3.51 12.53 -16.33
N GLY A 187 -3.33 12.34 -17.64
CA GLY A 187 -2.00 12.04 -18.20
C GLY A 187 -0.97 13.14 -17.98
N GLU A 188 -1.37 14.41 -17.80
CA GLU A 188 -0.43 15.48 -17.42
C GLU A 188 -0.10 15.43 -15.92
N VAL A 189 -1.06 15.05 -15.08
CA VAL A 189 -0.85 14.82 -13.65
C VAL A 189 0.08 13.64 -13.42
N ASP A 190 -0.08 12.56 -14.18
CA ASP A 190 0.76 11.36 -14.07
C ASP A 190 2.24 11.65 -14.40
N LYS A 191 2.53 12.57 -15.35
CA LYS A 191 3.91 13.01 -15.63
C LYS A 191 4.53 13.76 -14.45
N LEU A 192 3.74 14.53 -13.70
CA LEU A 192 4.22 15.21 -12.49
C LEU A 192 4.54 14.21 -11.39
N TYR A 193 3.74 13.15 -11.26
CA TYR A 193 4.04 12.03 -10.38
C TYR A 193 5.36 11.35 -10.76
N ASP A 194 5.56 11.02 -12.04
CA ASP A 194 6.81 10.41 -12.52
C ASP A 194 8.03 11.30 -12.23
N LYS A 195 7.91 12.62 -12.40
CA LYS A 195 8.98 13.57 -12.05
C LYS A 195 9.27 13.62 -10.54
N LEU A 196 8.25 13.53 -9.69
CA LEU A 196 8.45 13.44 -8.24
C LEU A 196 9.15 12.13 -7.83
N VAL A 197 8.82 11.02 -8.50
CA VAL A 197 9.50 9.72 -8.35
C VAL A 197 10.98 9.85 -8.71
N GLU A 198 11.32 10.52 -9.81
CA GLU A 198 12.72 10.78 -10.19
C GLU A 198 13.48 11.56 -9.11
N TYR A 199 12.87 12.61 -8.54
CA TYR A 199 13.49 13.38 -7.46
C TYR A 199 13.67 12.57 -6.17
N ARG A 200 12.70 11.73 -5.80
CA ARG A 200 12.87 10.79 -4.70
C ARG A 200 14.07 9.88 -4.93
N ASP A 201 14.22 9.36 -6.14
CA ASP A 201 15.27 8.39 -6.48
C ASP A 201 16.69 9.02 -6.50
N MET A 202 16.78 10.35 -6.43
CA MET A 202 18.05 11.05 -6.19
C MET A 202 18.53 10.97 -4.72
N LEU A 203 17.69 10.52 -3.79
CA LEU A 203 18.07 10.34 -2.39
C LEU A 203 19.02 9.15 -2.22
N ILE A 204 20.15 9.38 -1.55
CA ILE A 204 21.20 8.38 -1.35
C ILE A 204 21.24 7.98 0.12
N LEU A 205 20.93 6.70 0.40
CA LEU A 205 21.04 6.12 1.75
C LEU A 205 22.50 6.05 2.21
N LYS A 206 22.75 6.35 3.48
CA LYS A 206 24.04 6.13 4.15
C LYS A 206 24.31 4.63 4.27
N ASP A 207 25.56 4.23 4.04
CA ASP A 207 26.02 2.86 4.32
C ASP A 207 25.78 2.49 5.80
N GLN A 208 24.81 1.61 6.07
CA GLN A 208 24.52 1.11 7.42
C GLN A 208 25.56 0.07 7.86
N LYS A 209 26.74 0.52 8.29
CA LYS A 209 27.72 -0.34 8.96
C LYS A 209 27.19 -0.75 10.33
N VAL A 210 27.40 -2.01 10.73
CA VAL A 210 27.09 -2.49 12.08
C VAL A 210 28.36 -2.90 12.82
N ALA A 211 28.46 -2.55 14.10
CA ALA A 211 29.53 -2.97 14.98
C ALA A 211 29.20 -4.36 15.56
N LYS A 212 29.98 -5.37 15.21
CA LYS A 212 29.72 -6.77 15.57
C LYS A 212 30.91 -7.40 16.28
N PHE A 213 30.64 -8.13 17.36
CA PHE A 213 31.62 -8.90 18.10
C PHE A 213 31.00 -10.19 18.61
N ASP A 214 31.51 -11.31 18.12
CA ASP A 214 31.07 -12.65 18.49
C ASP A 214 32.23 -13.48 19.04
N LEU A 215 31.92 -14.38 19.97
CA LEU A 215 32.85 -15.41 20.44
C LEU A 215 32.66 -16.68 19.62
N ILE A 216 33.78 -17.26 19.20
CA ILE A 216 33.82 -18.46 18.34
C ILE A 216 34.69 -19.56 18.95
N ASN A 217 34.76 -20.72 18.29
CA ASN A 217 35.63 -21.84 18.66
C ASN A 217 35.50 -22.32 20.12
N GLY A 218 34.26 -22.36 20.61
CA GLY A 218 33.92 -22.85 21.95
C GLY A 218 34.10 -21.83 23.07
N ALA A 219 34.60 -20.62 22.77
CA ALA A 219 34.51 -19.50 23.69
C ALA A 219 33.06 -19.05 23.86
N LYS A 220 32.68 -18.68 25.09
CA LYS A 220 31.33 -18.20 25.38
C LYS A 220 31.31 -17.27 26.58
N VAL A 221 30.25 -16.47 26.67
CA VAL A 221 30.01 -15.60 27.82
C VAL A 221 29.34 -16.39 28.95
N LYS A 222 29.84 -16.21 30.18
CA LYS A 222 29.23 -16.65 31.43
C LYS A 222 29.01 -15.44 32.33
N SER A 223 27.76 -15.18 32.71
CA SER A 223 27.45 -14.10 33.65
C SER A 223 27.48 -14.61 35.09
N SER A 224 28.15 -13.88 35.98
CA SER A 224 28.16 -14.18 37.41
C SER A 224 28.43 -12.92 38.23
N GLY A 225 27.57 -12.62 39.21
CA GLY A 225 27.74 -11.45 40.09
C GLY A 225 27.77 -10.11 39.33
N GLY A 226 26.99 -9.98 38.24
CA GLY A 226 26.96 -8.79 37.39
C GLY A 226 28.11 -8.66 36.38
N VAL A 227 29.09 -9.57 36.41
CA VAL A 227 30.25 -9.57 35.51
C VAL A 227 30.07 -10.60 34.39
N LYS A 228 30.42 -10.22 33.15
CA LYS A 228 30.46 -11.11 31.99
C LYS A 228 31.85 -11.72 31.82
N TYR A 229 31.96 -13.03 31.95
CA TYR A 229 33.21 -13.76 31.81
C TYR A 229 33.32 -14.45 30.45
N ILE A 230 34.49 -14.38 29.80
CA ILE A 230 34.79 -15.22 28.64
C ILE A 230 35.43 -16.51 29.14
N ILE A 231 34.77 -17.64 28.89
CA ILE A 231 35.22 -19.00 29.25
C ILE A 231 35.38 -19.86 28.00
N GLY A 232 35.89 -21.08 28.14
CA GLY A 232 36.15 -21.99 27.00
C GLY A 232 37.50 -21.77 26.33
N LEU A 233 38.39 -20.99 26.95
CA LEU A 233 39.69 -20.63 26.39
C LEU A 233 40.78 -21.64 26.78
N LYS A 234 41.76 -21.82 25.90
CA LYS A 234 42.99 -22.55 26.22
C LYS A 234 43.94 -21.70 27.07
N THR A 235 44.81 -22.36 27.83
CA THR A 235 45.92 -21.73 28.56
C THR A 235 47.02 -21.23 27.62
N SER A 236 47.90 -20.35 28.11
CA SER A 236 49.05 -19.77 27.39
C SER A 236 48.68 -19.01 26.11
N LEU A 237 47.51 -18.38 26.12
CA LEU A 237 46.96 -17.65 24.97
C LEU A 237 47.55 -16.23 24.92
N THR A 238 48.08 -15.79 23.80
CA THR A 238 48.49 -14.37 23.61
C THR A 238 47.29 -13.51 23.18
N ASP A 239 47.43 -12.19 23.23
CA ASP A 239 46.36 -11.25 22.82
C ASP A 239 45.93 -11.51 21.37
N ASP A 240 46.90 -11.63 20.46
CA ASP A 240 46.65 -11.89 19.04
C ASP A 240 46.02 -13.25 18.80
N ALA A 241 46.47 -14.27 19.53
CA ALA A 241 45.90 -15.61 19.44
C ALA A 241 44.46 -15.63 19.95
N PHE A 242 44.13 -14.88 21.00
CA PHE A 242 42.76 -14.72 21.45
C PHE A 242 41.88 -14.06 20.39
N LYS A 243 42.28 -12.89 19.89
CA LYS A 243 41.53 -12.15 18.86
C LYS A 243 41.31 -13.01 17.62
N LYS A 244 42.36 -13.68 17.13
CA LYS A 244 42.28 -14.50 15.92
C LYS A 244 41.48 -15.79 16.09
N THR A 245 41.66 -16.49 17.21
CA THR A 245 41.10 -17.85 17.36
C THR A 245 39.73 -17.84 18.01
N TYR A 246 39.40 -16.86 18.85
CA TYR A 246 38.19 -16.91 19.67
C TYR A 246 37.21 -15.77 19.42
N THR A 247 37.52 -14.85 18.49
CA THR A 247 36.60 -13.75 18.16
C THR A 247 36.34 -13.66 16.66
N SER A 248 35.12 -13.26 16.31
CA SER A 248 34.75 -12.75 14.97
C SER A 248 34.25 -11.33 15.16
N SER A 249 34.78 -10.38 14.41
CA SER A 249 34.55 -8.97 14.67
C SER A 249 34.46 -8.16 13.39
N GLU A 250 33.52 -7.22 13.35
CA GLU A 250 33.31 -6.28 12.24
C GLU A 250 33.10 -4.87 12.80
N ASN A 251 33.77 -3.87 12.23
CA ASN A 251 33.66 -2.46 12.65
C ASN A 251 33.84 -2.25 14.17
N VAL A 252 34.74 -3.00 14.80
CA VAL A 252 35.08 -2.85 16.24
C VAL A 252 36.59 -2.94 16.48
N THR A 253 37.02 -2.32 17.57
CA THR A 253 38.35 -2.49 18.16
C THR A 253 38.25 -3.30 19.45
N ILE A 254 39.12 -4.31 19.61
CA ILE A 254 39.19 -5.15 20.82
C ILE A 254 40.45 -4.77 21.61
N LYS A 255 40.26 -4.19 22.79
CA LYS A 255 41.34 -3.84 23.74
C LYS A 255 41.38 -4.83 24.89
N ILE A 256 42.57 -5.40 25.16
CA ILE A 256 42.78 -6.36 26.25
C ILE A 256 43.72 -5.74 27.29
N THR A 257 43.35 -5.80 28.57
CA THR A 257 44.23 -5.42 29.69
C THR A 257 44.54 -6.66 30.51
N LYS A 258 45.81 -7.08 30.55
CA LYS A 258 46.23 -8.32 31.23
C LYS A 258 46.16 -8.21 32.76
N ALA A 259 45.78 -9.29 33.42
CA ALA A 259 45.77 -9.38 34.89
C ALA A 259 47.18 -9.33 35.50
N THR A 260 48.16 -9.89 34.81
CA THR A 260 49.56 -9.98 35.25
C THR A 260 50.51 -9.50 34.16
N THR A 261 51.74 -9.14 34.55
CA THR A 261 52.81 -8.86 33.59
C THR A 261 53.21 -10.15 32.86
N GLY A 262 53.29 -10.11 31.53
CA GLY A 262 53.61 -11.30 30.75
C GLY A 262 53.10 -11.25 29.31
N ARG A 263 53.42 -12.32 28.56
CA ARG A 263 53.05 -12.45 27.13
C ARG A 263 51.66 -13.04 26.90
N VAL A 264 51.09 -13.71 27.90
CA VAL A 264 49.83 -14.45 27.77
C VAL A 264 48.74 -13.82 28.62
N ILE A 265 47.49 -14.00 28.21
CA ILE A 265 46.30 -13.62 28.97
C ILE A 265 45.97 -14.72 29.97
N GLY A 266 45.56 -14.29 31.16
CA GLY A 266 45.13 -15.19 32.23
C GLY A 266 43.88 -14.68 32.94
N THR A 267 43.41 -15.48 33.89
CA THR A 267 42.21 -15.18 34.67
C THR A 267 42.28 -13.79 35.28
N GLY A 268 41.22 -12.99 35.04
CA GLY A 268 41.10 -11.62 35.52
C GLY A 268 41.52 -10.55 34.50
N SER A 269 42.07 -10.93 33.34
CA SER A 269 42.34 -9.98 32.26
C SER A 269 41.02 -9.41 31.73
N THR A 270 40.96 -8.13 31.37
CA THR A 270 39.72 -7.50 30.85
C THR A 270 39.76 -7.35 29.34
N VAL A 271 38.59 -7.40 28.71
CA VAL A 271 38.39 -7.19 27.27
C VAL A 271 37.32 -6.13 27.10
N VAL A 272 37.65 -5.04 26.42
CA VAL A 272 36.72 -3.95 26.06
C VAL A 272 36.62 -3.91 24.53
N VAL A 273 35.39 -3.96 24.03
CA VAL A 273 35.07 -3.92 22.60
C VAL A 273 34.39 -2.58 22.31
N THR A 274 34.96 -1.82 21.38
CA THR A 274 34.48 -0.48 21.03
C THR A 274 34.16 -0.41 19.54
N SER A 275 33.01 0.13 19.19
CA SER A 275 32.59 0.39 17.81
C SER A 275 33.55 1.38 17.13
N THR A 276 34.00 1.07 15.92
CA THR A 276 34.78 2.00 15.09
C THR A 276 33.89 2.96 14.30
N ILE A 277 32.56 2.82 14.41
CA ILE A 277 31.58 3.64 13.69
C ILE A 277 31.32 4.94 14.46
N ASP A 278 31.05 4.81 15.76
CA ASP A 278 30.58 5.90 16.64
C ASP A 278 31.38 6.00 17.97
N GLY A 279 32.33 5.09 18.21
CA GLY A 279 33.13 5.06 19.42
C GLY A 279 32.42 4.48 20.65
N SER A 280 31.20 3.96 20.53
CA SER A 280 30.44 3.39 21.64
C SER A 280 31.02 2.04 22.12
N VAL A 281 30.82 1.71 23.40
CA VAL A 281 31.25 0.42 23.97
C VAL A 281 30.23 -0.67 23.64
N VAL A 282 30.64 -1.64 22.83
CA VAL A 282 29.84 -2.79 22.39
C VAL A 282 29.80 -3.89 23.46
N GLY A 283 30.88 -4.03 24.25
CA GLY A 283 30.89 -4.99 25.35
C GLY A 283 32.14 -4.95 26.22
N GLU A 284 31.95 -5.31 27.49
CA GLU A 284 33.02 -5.44 28.48
C GLU A 284 33.00 -6.83 29.11
N TYR A 285 34.17 -7.45 29.20
CA TYR A 285 34.32 -8.83 29.65
C TYR A 285 35.57 -9.06 30.51
N VAL A 286 35.54 -10.14 31.28
CA VAL A 286 36.70 -10.64 32.05
C VAL A 286 37.07 -12.05 31.59
N ILE A 287 38.34 -12.30 31.30
CA ILE A 287 38.88 -13.62 30.95
C ILE A 287 38.82 -14.52 32.19
N LEU A 288 38.27 -15.73 32.03
CA LEU A 288 38.24 -16.76 33.05
C LEU A 288 38.76 -18.08 32.48
N ILE A 289 39.96 -18.47 32.92
CA ILE A 289 40.57 -19.76 32.62
C ILE A 289 40.52 -20.60 33.89
N TYR A 290 39.71 -21.65 33.89
CA TYR A 290 39.56 -22.51 35.06
C TYR A 290 40.87 -23.22 35.38
N GLY A 291 41.29 -23.16 36.65
CA GLY A 291 42.56 -23.67 37.13
C GLY A 291 43.74 -22.68 37.08
N ASP A 292 43.65 -21.59 36.30
CA ASP A 292 44.60 -20.47 36.34
C ASP A 292 44.12 -19.49 37.42
N ILE A 293 44.65 -19.67 38.61
CA ILE A 293 44.20 -18.98 39.83
C ILE A 293 45.05 -17.72 40.06
N ASN A 294 46.34 -17.77 39.73
CA ASN A 294 47.21 -16.61 39.90
C ASN A 294 47.04 -15.58 38.76
N GLY A 295 46.36 -15.95 37.66
CA GLY A 295 46.05 -15.08 36.54
C GLY A 295 47.18 -14.97 35.51
N ASP A 296 48.19 -15.84 35.59
CA ASP A 296 49.37 -15.80 34.71
C ASP A 296 49.16 -16.51 33.36
N GLY A 297 47.95 -17.03 33.13
CA GLY A 297 47.55 -17.71 31.89
C GLY A 297 47.96 -19.17 31.84
N LYS A 298 48.57 -19.74 32.88
CA LYS A 298 49.01 -21.13 32.94
C LYS A 298 48.41 -21.83 34.14
N ILE A 299 48.39 -23.17 34.07
CA ILE A 299 47.95 -24.02 35.18
C ILE A 299 49.18 -24.78 35.67
N THR A 300 49.74 -24.33 36.78
CA THR A 300 51.02 -24.81 37.31
C THR A 300 50.97 -24.99 38.83
N THR A 301 52.11 -25.39 39.42
CA THR A 301 52.25 -25.46 40.87
C THR A 301 52.09 -24.09 41.55
N ALA A 302 52.27 -22.99 40.82
CA ALA A 302 52.01 -21.63 41.33
C ALA A 302 50.54 -21.43 41.72
N ASP A 303 49.59 -21.97 40.95
CA ASP A 303 48.15 -21.91 41.26
C ASP A 303 47.80 -22.70 42.50
N THR A 304 48.42 -23.87 42.67
CA THR A 304 48.27 -24.68 43.88
C THR A 304 48.82 -23.97 45.12
N ALA A 305 49.93 -23.24 44.98
CA ALA A 305 50.50 -22.42 46.04
C ALA A 305 49.63 -21.19 46.36
N TYR A 306 49.07 -20.56 45.33
CA TYR A 306 48.12 -19.44 45.45
C TYR A 306 46.87 -19.87 46.21
N LEU A 307 46.26 -20.99 45.80
CA LEU A 307 45.11 -21.59 46.47
C LEU A 307 45.43 -22.01 47.91
N SER A 308 46.62 -22.57 48.16
CA SER A 308 47.05 -22.91 49.52
C SER A 308 47.14 -21.70 50.44
N SER A 309 47.63 -20.58 49.92
CA SER A 309 47.75 -19.33 50.67
C SER A 309 46.38 -18.75 51.01
N TYR A 310 45.43 -18.83 50.07
CA TYR A 310 44.03 -18.45 50.29
C TYR A 310 43.34 -19.31 51.35
N LEU A 311 43.48 -20.64 51.28
CA LEU A 311 42.88 -21.56 52.26
C LEU A 311 43.44 -21.33 53.68
N LYS A 312 44.71 -20.96 53.80
CA LYS A 312 45.35 -20.56 55.06
C LYS A 312 45.01 -19.14 55.52
N LYS A 313 44.16 -18.41 54.79
CA LYS A 313 43.78 -17.01 55.05
C LYS A 313 44.94 -16.01 54.97
N ASN A 314 46.05 -16.38 54.32
CA ASN A 314 47.20 -15.51 54.10
C ASN A 314 47.07 -14.64 52.84
N ARG A 315 45.97 -14.78 52.08
CA ARG A 315 45.72 -14.07 50.84
C ARG A 315 44.22 -14.01 50.55
N THR A 316 43.77 -12.95 49.87
CA THR A 316 42.43 -12.81 49.31
C THR A 316 42.44 -13.12 47.80
N MET A 317 41.27 -13.45 47.25
CA MET A 317 41.07 -13.74 45.82
C MET A 317 39.99 -12.83 45.25
N THR A 318 40.18 -12.39 44.00
CA THR A 318 39.13 -11.71 43.23
C THR A 318 37.99 -12.68 42.88
N ALA A 319 36.85 -12.15 42.42
CA ALA A 319 35.73 -12.99 41.97
C ALA A 319 36.14 -13.95 40.83
N ALA A 320 36.93 -13.47 39.86
CA ALA A 320 37.44 -14.28 38.76
C ALA A 320 38.32 -15.44 39.26
N GLN A 321 39.23 -15.15 40.21
CA GLN A 321 40.13 -16.16 40.78
C GLN A 321 39.37 -17.21 41.62
N LYS A 322 38.35 -16.79 42.37
CA LYS A 322 37.47 -17.72 43.09
C LYS A 322 36.74 -18.66 42.14
N LEU A 323 36.25 -18.13 41.01
CA LEU A 323 35.62 -18.94 39.98
C LEU A 323 36.62 -19.88 39.30
N ALA A 324 37.85 -19.44 39.04
CA ALA A 324 38.90 -20.28 38.47
C ALA A 324 39.35 -21.39 39.42
N ALA A 325 39.29 -21.15 40.74
CA ALA A 325 39.69 -22.12 41.77
C ALA A 325 38.63 -23.20 42.05
N ASN A 326 37.34 -22.89 41.92
CA ASN A 326 36.24 -23.84 42.14
C ASN A 326 36.06 -24.75 40.91
N ILE A 327 36.81 -25.85 40.89
CA ILE A 327 36.91 -26.76 39.72
C ILE A 327 36.17 -28.09 39.93
N ASN A 328 35.50 -28.26 41.06
CA ASN A 328 34.49 -29.30 41.27
C ASN A 328 33.05 -28.77 41.09
N GLY A 329 32.86 -27.45 41.09
CA GLY A 329 31.57 -26.80 40.89
C GLY A 329 30.66 -26.79 42.12
N ASP A 330 31.16 -27.10 43.32
CA ASP A 330 30.35 -27.18 44.55
C ASP A 330 30.08 -25.82 45.22
N ARG A 331 30.60 -24.74 44.62
CA ARG A 331 30.50 -23.33 45.07
C ARG A 331 31.33 -23.00 46.31
N THR A 332 32.10 -23.95 46.80
CA THR A 332 33.09 -23.76 47.86
C THR A 332 34.49 -23.86 47.27
N ILE A 333 35.47 -23.25 47.94
CA ILE A 333 36.88 -23.39 47.58
C ILE A 333 37.55 -24.10 48.75
N SER A 334 37.98 -25.33 48.52
CA SER A 334 38.42 -26.22 49.59
C SER A 334 39.69 -27.00 49.23
N THR A 335 40.10 -27.90 50.13
CA THR A 335 41.19 -28.84 49.87
C THR A 335 40.85 -29.84 48.74
N VAL A 336 39.56 -30.01 48.41
CA VAL A 336 39.11 -30.85 47.29
C VAL A 336 39.56 -30.26 45.96
N ASP A 337 39.31 -28.97 45.73
CA ASP A 337 39.76 -28.25 44.52
C ASP A 337 41.27 -28.30 44.38
N LYS A 338 42.00 -28.12 45.49
CA LYS A 338 43.46 -28.22 45.49
C LYS A 338 43.95 -29.60 45.04
N LYS A 339 43.29 -30.68 45.48
CA LYS A 339 43.62 -32.05 45.07
C LYS A 339 43.34 -32.26 43.58
N LEU A 340 42.19 -31.76 43.09
CA LEU A 340 41.84 -31.83 41.67
C LEU A 340 42.82 -31.06 40.79
N LEU A 341 43.21 -29.86 41.21
CA LEU A 341 44.17 -29.02 40.50
C LEU A 341 45.54 -29.70 40.42
N LYS A 342 45.98 -30.34 41.50
CA LYS A 342 47.22 -31.14 41.50
C LYS A 342 47.15 -32.29 40.49
N ASN A 343 46.02 -32.99 40.39
CA ASN A 343 45.84 -34.06 39.40
C ASN A 343 45.92 -33.52 37.97
N VAL A 344 45.36 -32.32 37.71
CA VAL A 344 45.45 -31.66 36.41
C VAL A 344 46.90 -31.32 36.06
N ILE A 345 47.66 -30.76 37.00
CA ILE A 345 49.09 -30.44 36.81
C ILE A 345 49.91 -31.70 36.55
N LEU A 346 49.59 -32.81 37.23
CA LEU A 346 50.21 -34.11 37.02
C LEU A 346 49.69 -34.85 35.76
N LYS A 347 48.83 -34.22 34.96
CA LYS A 347 48.21 -34.76 33.75
C LYS A 347 47.39 -36.04 33.98
N GLN A 348 46.88 -36.22 35.19
CA GLN A 348 45.99 -37.33 35.58
C GLN A 348 44.50 -37.00 35.40
N ALA A 349 44.19 -35.75 35.05
CA ALA A 349 42.85 -35.26 34.79
C ALA A 349 42.96 -33.99 33.91
N THR A 350 41.84 -33.55 33.34
CA THR A 350 41.78 -32.29 32.58
C THR A 350 40.63 -31.41 33.07
N ILE A 351 40.71 -30.11 32.84
CA ILE A 351 39.63 -29.17 33.17
C ILE A 351 38.86 -28.87 31.89
N ASN A 352 37.55 -29.11 31.89
CA ASN A 352 36.69 -28.68 30.80
C ASN A 352 36.48 -27.15 30.92
N GLN A 353 37.17 -26.38 30.09
CA GLN A 353 37.18 -24.92 30.15
C GLN A 353 35.82 -24.26 29.88
N SER A 354 34.85 -24.99 29.30
CA SER A 354 33.49 -24.50 29.06
C SER A 354 32.55 -24.72 30.24
N THR A 355 32.94 -25.52 31.23
CA THR A 355 32.13 -25.83 32.43
C THR A 355 32.84 -25.55 33.75
N GLY A 356 34.18 -25.51 33.72
CA GLY A 356 35.06 -25.40 34.87
C GLY A 356 35.28 -26.68 35.66
N LYS A 357 34.63 -27.78 35.29
CA LYS A 357 34.73 -29.04 36.03
C LYS A 357 35.92 -29.87 35.60
N VAL A 358 36.59 -30.48 36.58
CA VAL A 358 37.62 -31.50 36.32
C VAL A 358 36.97 -32.80 35.86
N VAL A 359 37.48 -33.35 34.76
CA VAL A 359 37.12 -34.65 34.21
C VAL A 359 38.35 -35.55 34.19
N ARG A 360 38.15 -36.84 34.48
CA ARG A 360 39.22 -37.85 34.45
C ARG A 360 39.34 -38.46 33.07
#